data_AF-A0A212CLE1-F1
#
_entry.id   AF-A0A212CLE1-F1
#
_cell.length_a   1.000
_cell.length_b   1.000
_cell.length_c   1.000
_cell.angle_alpha   90.00
_cell.angle_beta   90.00
_cell.angle_gamma   90.00
#
_symmetry.space_group_name_H-M   'P 1'
#
loop_
_entity.id
_entity.type
_entity.pdbx_description
1 polymer ?
#
loop_
_entity_poly.entity_id
_entity_poly.type
_entity_poly.pdbx_seq_one_letter_code
_entity_poly.pdbx_strand_id
1 'polypeptide(L)' 'IKSYLLSNTPMEGNFNYKYTSCLCDSHSRSFFWDLQTNSTIRITAVVDVIRELGICPNDWAVIPIKANHFSITKSLP' A
#
# COMPACT_ATOMS: atom_id res chain seq x y z
N ILE A 1 -0.65 8.22 -3.18
CA ILE A 1 -1.06 7.15 -2.26
C ILE A 1 0.17 6.46 -1.68
N LYS A 2 0.07 5.93 -0.47
CA LYS A 2 1.09 5.11 0.19
C LYS A 2 0.52 3.71 0.40
N SER A 3 1.24 2.70 -0.05
CA SER A 3 0.82 1.30 0.01
C SER A 3 1.82 0.47 0.79
N TYR A 4 1.34 -0.37 1.70
CA TYR A 4 2.15 -1.21 2.57
C TYR A 4 1.36 -2.44 3.04
N LEU A 5 2.09 -3.44 3.54
CA LEU A 5 1.53 -4.66 4.07
C LEU A 5 1.59 -4.67 5.60
N LEU A 6 0.57 -5.26 6.21
CA LEU A 6 0.53 -5.62 7.63
C LEU A 6 0.29 -7.12 7.77
N SER A 7 0.90 -7.76 8.74
CA SER A 7 0.76 -9.19 8.99
C SER A 7 0.41 -9.44 10.44
N ASN A 8 -0.24 -10.58 10.72
CA ASN A 8 -0.53 -11.02 12.09
C ASN A 8 0.73 -11.50 12.84
N THR A 9 1.80 -11.84 12.12
CA THR A 9 3.09 -12.24 12.66
C THR A 9 4.19 -11.32 12.13
N PRO A 10 5.26 -11.04 12.90
CA PRO A 10 6.39 -10.27 12.39
C PRO A 10 6.98 -10.93 11.12
N MET A 11 7.25 -10.12 10.10
CA MET A 11 7.91 -10.53 8.88
C MET A 11 9.06 -9.58 8.58
N GLU A 12 10.21 -10.15 8.22
CA GLU A 12 11.41 -9.38 7.90
C GLU A 12 11.59 -9.21 6.38
N GLY A 13 12.56 -8.37 6.01
CA GLY A 13 12.95 -8.16 4.61
C GLY A 13 11.91 -7.39 3.82
N ASN A 14 11.70 -7.82 2.57
CA ASN A 14 10.92 -7.12 1.56
C ASN A 14 9.47 -6.85 1.97
N PHE A 15 8.92 -7.59 2.93
CA PHE A 15 7.61 -7.34 3.51
C PHE A 15 7.41 -5.88 3.97
N ASN A 16 8.45 -5.28 4.52
CA ASN A 16 8.38 -3.95 5.11
C ASN A 16 8.48 -2.81 4.10
N TYR A 17 8.59 -3.10 2.80
CA TYR A 17 8.60 -2.06 1.77
C TYR A 17 7.29 -1.28 1.76
N LYS A 18 7.43 0.04 1.67
CA LYS A 18 6.32 0.98 1.52
C LYS A 18 6.48 1.69 0.19
N TYR A 19 5.47 1.57 -0.67
CA TYR A 19 5.45 2.27 -1.94
C TYR A 19 4.68 3.58 -1.81
N THR A 20 5.24 4.67 -2.30
CA THR A 20 4.52 5.93 -2.48
C THR A 20 4.47 6.24 -3.97
N SER A 21 3.27 6.51 -4.50
CA SER A 21 3.12 6.89 -5.90
C SER A 21 1.87 7.73 -6.14
N CYS A 22 1.87 8.52 -7.21
CA CYS A 22 0.70 9.24 -7.67
C CYS A 22 -0.27 8.28 -8.38
N LEU A 23 -1.54 8.28 -7.96
CA LEU A 23 -2.63 7.50 -8.56
C LEU A 23 -3.60 8.45 -9.27
N CYS A 24 -3.94 8.16 -10.52
CA CYS A 24 -4.85 8.94 -11.34
C CYS A 24 -5.79 8.01 -12.14
N ASP A 25 -6.96 8.50 -12.55
CA ASP A 25 -7.93 7.71 -13.33
C ASP A 25 -7.36 7.20 -14.67
N SER A 26 -6.45 7.96 -15.29
CA SER A 26 -5.78 7.60 -16.54
C SER A 26 -4.62 6.62 -16.36
N HIS A 27 -4.11 6.44 -15.13
CA HIS A 27 -2.91 5.67 -14.85
C HIS A 27 -3.05 4.89 -13.54
N SER A 28 -3.36 3.61 -13.68
CA SER A 28 -3.39 2.67 -12.56
C SER A 28 -1.98 2.39 -12.03
N ARG A 29 -1.90 1.94 -10.77
CA ARG A 29 -0.66 1.54 -10.11
C ARG A 29 -0.76 0.11 -9.60
N SER A 30 0.23 -0.70 -9.96
CA SER A 30 0.43 -2.05 -9.43
C SER A 30 1.70 -2.05 -8.58
N PHE A 31 1.60 -2.55 -7.36
CA PHE A 31 2.73 -2.70 -6.44
C PHE A 31 2.94 -4.18 -6.15
N PHE A 32 4.21 -4.59 -6.05
CA PHE A 32 4.59 -5.98 -5.89
C PHE A 32 5.47 -6.12 -4.66
N TRP A 33 5.14 -7.08 -3.80
CA TRP A 33 5.99 -7.53 -2.72
C TRP A 33 6.34 -8.98 -3.00
N ASP A 34 7.62 -9.29 -2.96
CA ASP A 34 8.11 -10.67 -3.02
C ASP A 34 8.44 -11.12 -1.60
N LEU A 35 7.76 -12.19 -1.15
CA LEU A 35 7.73 -12.62 0.25
C LEU A 35 7.98 -14.12 0.33
N GLN A 36 8.78 -14.54 1.31
CA GLN A 36 8.93 -15.93 1.67
C GLN A 36 8.46 -16.14 3.11
N THR A 37 7.61 -17.14 3.32
CA THR A 37 7.08 -17.52 4.64
C THR A 37 7.12 -19.03 4.80
N ASN A 38 7.39 -19.49 6.03
CA ASN A 38 7.40 -20.92 6.38
C ASN A 38 6.08 -21.37 7.03
N SER A 39 5.11 -20.46 7.13
CA SER A 39 3.84 -20.68 7.80
C SER A 39 2.72 -19.90 7.13
N THR A 40 1.49 -20.36 7.30
CA THR A 40 0.29 -19.64 6.88
C THR A 40 0.19 -18.30 7.61
N ILE A 41 0.07 -17.22 6.84
CA ILE A 41 0.04 -15.84 7.34
C ILE A 41 -1.21 -15.11 6.86
N ARG A 42 -1.69 -14.18 7.68
CA ARG A 42 -2.75 -13.25 7.30
C ARG A 42 -2.13 -11.91 6.96
N ILE A 43 -2.16 -11.55 5.69
CA ILE A 43 -1.66 -10.27 5.19
C ILE A 43 -2.84 -9.32 4.96
N THR A 44 -2.67 -8.08 5.39
CA THR A 44 -3.54 -6.96 5.05
C THR A 44 -2.77 -6.00 4.15
N ALA A 45 -3.26 -5.80 2.92
CA ALA A 45 -2.76 -4.76 2.04
C ALA A 45 -3.49 -3.46 2.36
N VAL A 46 -2.74 -2.41 2.65
CA VAL A 46 -3.25 -1.10 3.08
C VAL A 46 -2.85 -0.04 2.06
N VAL A 47 -3.79 0.86 1.76
CA VAL A 47 -3.57 2.04 0.92
C VAL A 47 -4.07 3.28 1.63
N ASP A 48 -3.15 4.20 1.88
CA ASP A 48 -3.42 5.51 2.46
C ASP A 48 -3.33 6.63 1.39
N VAL A 49 -4.30 7.52 1.38
CA VAL A 49 -4.27 8.77 0.61
C VAL A 49 -3.65 9.84 1.50
N ILE A 50 -2.38 10.16 1.23
CA ILE A 50 -1.52 11.00 2.07
C ILE A 50 -1.23 12.37 1.45
N ARG A 51 -0.91 13.36 2.30
CA ARG A 51 -0.46 14.70 1.92
C ARG A 51 1.07 14.76 1.83
N GLU A 52 1.63 14.20 0.78
CA GLU A 52 3.07 14.21 0.54
C GLU A 52 3.37 14.93 -0.79
N LEU A 53 4.18 15.98 -0.72
CA LEU A 53 4.59 16.80 -1.87
C LEU A 53 5.65 16.07 -2.70
N GLY A 54 5.82 16.47 -3.97
CA GLY A 54 6.81 15.93 -4.89
C GLY A 54 6.47 14.55 -5.47
N ILE A 55 5.26 14.03 -5.21
CA ILE A 55 4.82 12.70 -5.68
C ILE A 55 3.98 12.80 -6.95
N CYS A 56 3.06 13.76 -7.01
CA CYS A 56 2.20 14.00 -8.17
C CYS A 56 2.73 15.19 -8.99
N PRO A 57 2.53 15.22 -10.31
CA PRO A 57 2.94 16.36 -11.14
C PRO A 57 2.35 17.67 -10.61
N ASN A 58 3.21 18.69 -10.43
CA ASN A 58 2.85 20.02 -9.91
C ASN A 58 2.16 20.01 -8.53
N ASP A 59 2.30 18.93 -7.75
CA ASP A 59 1.57 18.72 -6.49
C ASP A 59 0.03 18.77 -6.62
N TRP A 60 -0.48 18.53 -7.82
CA TRP A 60 -1.92 18.46 -8.09
C TRP A 60 -2.46 17.11 -7.66
N ALA A 61 -2.81 17.02 -6.38
CA ALA A 61 -3.40 15.85 -5.77
C ALA A 61 -4.60 16.24 -4.90
N VAL A 62 -5.55 15.32 -4.76
CA VAL A 62 -6.74 15.49 -3.92
C VAL A 62 -6.82 14.39 -2.88
N ILE A 63 -7.48 14.68 -1.76
CA ILE A 63 -7.80 13.68 -0.73
C ILE A 63 -9.32 13.63 -0.58
N PRO A 64 -9.95 12.46 -0.74
CA PRO A 64 -11.38 12.33 -0.55
C PRO A 64 -11.79 12.65 0.89
N ILE A 65 -12.92 13.34 1.05
CA ILE A 65 -13.46 13.72 2.38
C ILE A 65 -13.95 12.49 3.15
N LYS A 66 -14.57 11.53 2.45
CA LYS A 66 -15.26 10.39 3.08
C LYS A 66 -14.29 9.35 3.67
N ALA A 67 -13.19 9.06 2.98
CA ALA A 67 -12.23 8.04 3.37
C ALA A 67 -10.88 8.28 2.69
N ASN A 68 -9.81 8.07 3.44
CA ASN A 68 -8.44 8.14 2.98
C ASN A 68 -7.62 6.89 3.34
N HIS A 69 -8.24 5.89 3.95
CA HIS A 69 -7.62 4.63 4.36
C HIS A 69 -8.45 3.47 3.81
N PHE A 70 -7.81 2.57 3.07
CA PHE A 70 -8.45 1.42 2.47
C PHE A 70 -7.60 0.19 2.73
N SER A 71 -8.23 -0.95 3.03
CA SER A 71 -7.51 -2.17 3.33
C SER A 71 -8.26 -3.42 2.88
N ILE A 72 -7.51 -4.43 2.46
CA ILE A 72 -8.03 -5.77 2.20
C ILE A 72 -7.17 -6.80 2.92
N THR A 73 -7.81 -7.79 3.56
CA THR A 73 -7.10 -8.86 4.26
C THR A 73 -7.27 -10.19 3.53
N LYS A 74 -6.17 -10.94 3.37
CA LYS A 74 -6.14 -12.28 2.79
C LYS A 74 -5.27 -13.20 3.63
N SER A 75 -5.65 -14.48 3.70
CA SER A 75 -4.81 -15.54 4.25
C SER A 75 -4.02 -16.16 3.10
N LEU A 76 -2.71 -16.25 3.24
CA LEU A 76 -1.84 -16.95 2.30
C LEU A 76 -1.37 -18.26 2.97
N PRO A 77 -1.58 -19.42 2.32
CA PRO A 77 -1.21 -20.72 2.87
C PRO A 77 0.30 -20.84 3.08
#